data_AF-A0A954F8Z6-F1
#
_entry.id   AF-A0A954F8Z6-F1
#
_cell.length_a   1.000
_cell.length_b   1.000
_cell.length_c   1.000
_cell.angle_alpha   90.00
_cell.angle_beta   90.00
_cell.angle_gamma   90.00
#
_symmetry.space_group_name_H-M   'P 1'
#
loop_
_entity.id
_entity.type
_entity.pdbx_description
1 polymer ?
#
loop_
_entity_poly.entity_id
_entity_poly.type
_entity_poly.pdbx_seq_one_letter_code
_entity_poly.pdbx_strand_id
1 'polypeptide(L)'
;MFRSKINMYLCVLLGTGLGWFYAHEYWLTQLRIWQFKQVIEGSDKIICFWMIFGSTLLSALFASWKDRTSLWLLLAGITVGGLVFALAGPAYSFSPRATQQNLLPAEVIWEQLSRQTFGILLGAFLFLYWPEISRLLNTSHRITTNNSTELMRSKENKSVSEHLDHG
;
A
#
# COMPACT_ATOMS: atom_id res chain seq x y z
N MET A 1 -8.24 -9.47 -18.67
CA MET A 1 -8.26 -9.06 -17.25
C MET A 1 -6.92 -8.50 -16.78
N PHE A 2 -5.80 -9.25 -16.89
CA PHE A 2 -4.47 -8.80 -16.42
C PHE A 2 -3.97 -7.48 -17.06
N ARG A 3 -4.14 -7.33 -18.38
CA ARG A 3 -3.80 -6.09 -19.11
C ARG A 3 -4.60 -4.87 -18.63
N SER A 4 -5.83 -5.08 -18.15
CA SER A 4 -6.66 -4.01 -17.59
C SER A 4 -6.15 -3.57 -16.21
N LYS A 5 -5.74 -4.51 -15.37
CA LYS A 5 -5.18 -4.23 -14.04
C LYS A 5 -3.85 -3.48 -14.12
N ILE A 6 -2.98 -3.86 -15.08
CA ILE A 6 -1.73 -3.14 -15.34
C ILE A 6 -2.02 -1.68 -15.73
N ASN A 7 -2.97 -1.45 -16.64
CA ASN A 7 -3.36 -0.10 -17.03
C ASN A 7 -3.96 0.68 -15.85
N MET A 8 -4.77 0.04 -15.01
CA MET A 8 -5.31 0.66 -13.79
C MET A 8 -4.21 1.09 -12.83
N TYR A 9 -3.24 0.21 -12.58
CA TYR A 9 -2.12 0.52 -11.70
C TYR A 9 -1.20 1.60 -12.29
N LEU A 10 -0.96 1.61 -13.60
CA LEU A 10 -0.24 2.68 -14.29
C LEU A 10 -0.96 4.03 -14.13
N CYS A 11 -2.29 4.06 -14.27
CA CYS A 11 -3.05 5.29 -14.01
C CYS A 11 -2.93 5.74 -12.55
N VAL A 12 -2.96 4.82 -11.58
CA VAL A 12 -2.71 5.15 -10.17
C VAL A 12 -1.31 5.73 -9.98
N LEU A 13 -0.27 5.13 -10.57
CA LEU A 13 1.09 5.64 -10.50
C LEU A 13 1.21 7.06 -11.09
N LEU A 14 0.58 7.29 -12.26
CA LEU A 14 0.57 8.61 -12.89
C LEU A 14 -0.19 9.64 -12.03
N GLY A 15 -1.36 9.29 -11.50
CA GLY A 15 -2.14 10.15 -10.61
C GLY A 15 -1.40 10.50 -9.32
N THR A 16 -0.77 9.49 -8.71
CA THR A 16 0.04 9.67 -7.51
C THR A 16 1.26 10.54 -7.81
N GLY A 17 1.95 10.30 -8.93
CA GLY A 17 3.10 11.09 -9.35
C GLY A 17 2.76 12.54 -9.65
N LEU A 18 1.63 12.80 -10.31
CA LEU A 18 1.12 14.17 -10.53
C LEU A 18 0.78 14.84 -9.20
N GLY A 19 0.04 14.17 -8.32
CA GLY A 19 -0.30 14.70 -7.00
C GLY A 19 0.93 14.98 -6.15
N TRP A 20 1.95 14.12 -6.24
CA TRP A 20 3.25 14.31 -5.58
C TRP A 20 4.00 15.52 -6.12
N PHE A 21 4.03 15.70 -7.44
CA PHE A 21 4.64 16.86 -8.08
C PHE A 21 3.96 18.16 -7.65
N TYR A 22 2.62 18.22 -7.68
CA TYR A 22 1.88 19.40 -7.21
C TYR A 22 2.07 19.67 -5.72
N ALA A 23 2.08 18.62 -4.90
CA ALA A 23 2.35 18.75 -3.47
C ALA A 23 3.76 19.29 -3.21
N HIS A 24 4.76 18.87 -4.00
CA HIS A 24 6.14 19.36 -3.90
C HIS A 24 6.27 20.83 -4.32
N GLU A 25 5.63 21.23 -5.42
CA GLU A 25 5.61 22.64 -5.85
C GLU A 25 4.93 23.52 -4.80
N TYR A 26 3.76 23.10 -4.30
CA TYR A 26 3.07 23.80 -3.22
C TYR A 26 3.95 23.90 -1.96
N TRP A 27 4.57 22.80 -1.57
CA TRP A 27 5.48 22.71 -0.45
C TRP A 27 6.62 23.73 -0.52
N LEU A 28 7.32 23.80 -1.65
CA LEU A 28 8.44 24.73 -1.84
C LEU A 28 8.02 26.19 -1.64
N THR A 29 6.79 26.55 -2.02
CA THR A 29 6.28 27.93 -1.87
C THR A 29 5.93 28.29 -0.42
N GLN A 30 5.70 27.31 0.45
CA GLN A 30 5.27 27.54 1.84
C GLN A 30 6.38 27.37 2.88
N LEU A 31 7.59 27.00 2.46
CA LEU A 31 8.75 26.85 3.35
C LEU A 31 9.12 28.19 4.00
N ARG A 32 9.19 28.19 5.34
CA ARG A 32 9.64 29.34 6.15
C ARG A 32 10.88 28.96 6.93
N ILE A 33 11.76 29.93 7.17
CA ILE A 33 12.92 29.74 8.03
C ILE A 33 12.55 30.20 9.44
N TRP A 34 12.63 29.29 10.41
CA TRP A 34 12.42 29.57 11.83
C TRP A 34 13.57 28.98 12.64
N GLN A 35 14.24 29.81 13.44
CA GLN A 35 15.39 29.40 14.26
C GLN A 35 16.42 28.56 13.47
N PHE A 36 16.78 29.02 12.26
CA PHE A 36 17.73 28.35 11.36
C PHE A 36 17.29 26.97 10.83
N LYS A 37 16.03 26.58 11.01
CA LYS A 37 15.44 25.37 10.43
C LYS A 37 14.31 25.72 9.47
N GLN A 38 14.19 24.93 8.40
CA GLN A 38 13.04 25.00 7.51
C GLN A 38 11.83 24.38 8.20
N VAL A 39 10.77 25.17 8.35
CA VAL A 39 9.51 24.78 8.97
C VAL A 39 8.34 25.12 8.06
N ILE A 40 7.23 24.43 8.28
CA ILE A 40 5.97 24.65 7.57
C ILE A 40 4.81 24.54 8.57
N GLU A 41 3.67 25.10 8.23
CA GLU A 41 2.48 25.03 9.06
C GLU A 41 1.86 23.62 8.99
N GLY A 42 1.28 23.15 10.09
CA GLY A 42 0.59 21.86 10.13
C GLY A 42 -0.62 21.77 9.19
N SER A 43 -1.23 22.90 8.82
CA SER A 43 -2.31 22.98 7.83
C SER A 43 -1.82 22.64 6.42
N ASP A 44 -0.62 23.07 6.04
CA ASP A 44 -0.03 22.81 4.72
C ASP A 44 0.26 21.32 4.50
N LYS A 45 0.61 20.59 5.57
CA LYS A 45 0.73 19.11 5.53
C LYS A 45 -0.57 18.47 5.04
N ILE A 46 -1.71 18.93 5.54
CA ILE A 46 -3.03 18.39 5.19
C ILE A 46 -3.32 18.67 3.72
N ILE A 47 -2.98 19.87 3.23
CA ILE A 47 -3.16 20.26 1.84
C ILE A 47 -2.31 19.38 0.91
N CYS A 48 -1.02 19.22 1.19
CA CYS A 48 -0.13 18.33 0.42
C CYS A 48 -0.64 16.89 0.39
N PHE A 49 -1.14 16.37 1.52
CA PHE A 49 -1.73 15.04 1.57
C PHE A 49 -2.95 14.91 0.66
N TRP A 50 -3.88 15.86 0.71
CA TRP A 50 -5.09 15.83 -0.13
C TRP A 50 -4.79 16.00 -1.61
N MET A 51 -3.74 16.74 -1.99
CA MET A 51 -3.28 16.80 -3.37
C MET A 51 -2.88 15.40 -3.87
N ILE A 52 -2.03 14.68 -3.11
CA ILE A 52 -1.59 13.33 -3.49
C ILE A 52 -2.77 12.35 -3.50
N PHE A 53 -3.53 12.32 -2.41
CA PHE A 53 -4.62 11.38 -2.22
C PHE A 53 -5.76 11.62 -3.24
N GLY A 54 -6.14 12.88 -3.44
CA GLY A 54 -7.19 13.28 -4.39
C GLY A 54 -6.82 12.98 -5.84
N SER A 55 -5.59 13.30 -6.27
CA SER A 55 -5.11 12.96 -7.61
C SER A 55 -5.09 11.43 -7.82
N THR A 56 -4.69 10.68 -6.81
CA THR A 56 -4.66 9.20 -6.88
C THR A 56 -6.08 8.62 -7.00
N LEU A 57 -7.03 9.11 -6.20
CA LEU A 57 -8.43 8.71 -6.26
C LEU A 57 -9.06 9.05 -7.62
N LEU A 58 -8.77 10.24 -8.16
CA LEU A 58 -9.31 10.66 -9.44
C LEU A 58 -8.79 9.76 -10.57
N SER A 59 -7.49 9.47 -10.59
CA SER A 59 -6.91 8.55 -11.56
C SER A 59 -7.44 7.12 -11.43
N ALA A 60 -7.68 6.65 -10.20
CA ALA A 60 -8.33 5.36 -9.93
C ALA A 60 -9.74 5.28 -10.55
N LEU A 61 -10.54 6.34 -10.39
CA LEU A 61 -11.87 6.45 -10.97
C LEU A 61 -11.84 6.41 -12.50
N PHE A 62 -10.94 7.19 -13.12
CA PHE A 62 -10.79 7.20 -14.57
C PHE A 62 -10.35 5.84 -15.12
N ALA A 63 -9.40 5.18 -14.46
CA ALA A 63 -8.84 3.94 -14.95
C ALA A 63 -9.79 2.75 -14.82
N SER A 64 -10.70 2.79 -13.84
CA SER A 64 -11.58 1.67 -13.50
C SER A 64 -13.05 1.93 -13.84
N TRP A 65 -13.35 2.97 -14.63
CA TRP A 65 -14.73 3.35 -14.98
C TRP A 65 -15.56 2.20 -15.60
N LYS A 66 -14.90 1.28 -16.31
CA LYS A 66 -15.55 0.12 -16.94
C LYS A 66 -15.63 -1.14 -16.06
N ASP A 67 -14.83 -1.23 -14.98
CA ASP A 67 -14.73 -2.43 -14.14
C ASP A 67 -14.92 -2.08 -12.66
N ARG A 68 -16.19 -2.16 -12.23
CA ARG A 68 -16.62 -1.73 -10.89
C ARG A 68 -15.96 -2.52 -9.76
N THR A 69 -15.72 -3.81 -9.93
CA THR A 69 -15.12 -4.64 -8.87
C THR A 69 -13.66 -4.26 -8.64
N SER A 70 -12.91 -4.05 -9.73
CA SER A 70 -11.53 -3.57 -9.67
C SER A 70 -11.46 -2.15 -9.09
N LEU A 71 -12.43 -1.28 -9.39
CA LEU A 71 -12.54 0.06 -8.80
C LEU A 71 -12.66 0.00 -7.26
N TRP A 72 -13.60 -0.78 -6.73
CA TRP A 72 -13.83 -0.84 -5.28
C TRP A 72 -12.64 -1.40 -4.52
N LEU A 73 -11.99 -2.44 -5.06
CA LEU A 73 -10.76 -2.99 -4.50
C LEU A 73 -9.64 -1.94 -4.47
N LEU A 74 -9.48 -1.21 -5.56
CA LEU A 74 -8.43 -0.20 -5.69
C LEU A 74 -8.69 1.00 -4.77
N LEU A 75 -9.93 1.46 -4.64
CA LEU A 75 -10.35 2.48 -3.66
C LEU A 75 -10.09 2.03 -2.22
N ALA A 76 -10.45 0.78 -1.89
CA ALA A 76 -10.18 0.20 -0.57
C ALA A 76 -8.67 0.11 -0.30
N GLY A 77 -7.89 -0.30 -1.29
CA GLY A 77 -6.43 -0.35 -1.18
C GLY A 77 -5.80 1.02 -0.94
N ILE A 78 -6.19 2.03 -1.73
CA ILE A 78 -5.71 3.41 -1.60
C ILE A 78 -6.03 3.97 -0.21
N THR A 79 -7.28 3.80 0.25
CA THR A 79 -7.76 4.33 1.53
C THR A 79 -7.10 3.63 2.72
N VAL A 80 -7.09 2.30 2.75
CA VAL A 80 -6.47 1.52 3.83
C VAL A 80 -4.96 1.75 3.84
N GLY A 81 -4.31 1.75 2.68
CA GLY A 81 -2.89 2.02 2.55
C GLY A 81 -2.50 3.40 3.08
N GLY A 82 -3.28 4.44 2.74
CA GLY A 82 -3.08 5.78 3.29
C GLY A 82 -3.31 5.85 4.80
N LEU A 83 -4.34 5.18 5.31
CA LEU A 83 -4.72 5.23 6.73
C LEU A 83 -3.71 4.50 7.64
N VAL A 84 -3.23 3.33 7.23
CA VAL A 84 -2.20 2.57 8.00
C VAL A 84 -0.92 3.39 8.16
N PHE A 85 -0.47 4.02 7.08
CA PHE A 85 0.76 4.83 7.11
C PHE A 85 0.54 6.24 7.67
N ALA A 86 -0.71 6.71 7.79
CA ALA A 86 -1.04 7.94 8.52
C ALA A 86 -1.07 7.74 10.04
N LEU A 87 -1.47 6.56 10.51
CA LEU A 87 -1.48 6.20 11.93
C LEU A 87 -0.08 5.86 12.48
N ALA A 88 0.85 5.46 11.60
CA ALA A 88 2.26 5.39 11.94
C ALA A 88 2.79 6.81 12.17
N GLY A 89 2.73 7.27 13.42
CA GLY A 89 3.18 8.60 13.82
C GLY A 89 4.65 8.88 13.42
N PRO A 90 5.06 10.15 13.35
CA PRO A 90 6.43 10.51 13.05
C PRO A 90 7.38 9.84 14.05
N ALA A 91 8.47 9.25 13.56
CA ALA A 91 9.43 8.50 14.39
C ALA A 91 10.26 9.37 15.35
N TYR A 92 9.98 10.68 15.44
CA TYR A 92 10.80 11.66 16.13
C TYR A 92 10.01 12.44 17.19
N SER A 93 10.64 12.61 18.35
CA SER A 93 10.17 13.46 19.45
C SER A 93 10.43 14.94 19.14
N PHE A 94 9.38 15.73 18.94
CA PHE A 94 9.48 17.17 18.69
C PHE A 94 9.69 17.96 19.98
N SER A 95 10.41 19.09 19.86
CA SER A 95 10.44 20.13 20.90
C SER A 95 9.01 20.64 21.15
N PRO A 96 8.51 20.61 22.40
CA PRO A 96 7.13 20.98 22.71
C PRO A 96 6.74 22.41 22.29
N ARG A 97 7.71 23.33 22.13
CA ARG A 97 7.46 24.71 21.69
C ARG A 97 7.10 24.84 20.20
N ALA A 98 7.73 24.03 19.33
CA ALA A 98 7.43 24.04 17.90
C ALA A 98 6.03 23.45 17.62
N THR A 99 5.69 22.38 18.35
CA THR A 99 4.38 21.73 18.29
C THR A 99 3.26 22.64 18.81
N GLN A 100 3.53 23.48 19.83
CA GLN A 100 2.57 24.46 20.36
C GLN A 100 2.24 25.61 19.39
N GLN A 101 3.15 25.94 18.47
CA GLN A 101 2.94 26.97 17.45
C GLN A 101 2.45 26.40 16.11
N ASN A 102 2.13 25.10 16.07
CA ASN A 102 1.71 24.38 14.87
C ASN A 102 2.75 24.40 13.73
N LEU A 103 4.02 24.65 14.06
CA LEU A 103 5.15 24.67 13.14
C LEU A 103 5.88 23.33 13.19
N LEU A 104 5.95 22.66 12.06
CA LEU A 104 6.54 21.35 11.92
C LEU A 104 7.79 21.43 11.05
N PRO A 105 8.86 20.68 11.37
CA PRO A 105 10.05 20.63 10.52
C PRO A 105 9.70 20.11 9.13
N ALA A 106 10.23 20.78 8.12
CA ALA A 106 10.01 20.47 6.73
C ALA A 106 10.29 18.99 6.40
N GLU A 107 11.47 18.52 6.80
CA GLU A 107 11.97 17.16 6.53
C GLU A 107 11.04 16.05 7.04
N VAL A 108 10.42 16.27 8.21
CA VAL A 108 9.56 15.28 8.86
C VAL A 108 8.25 15.11 8.10
N ILE A 109 7.64 16.23 7.72
CA ILE A 109 6.37 16.14 6.99
C ILE A 109 6.63 15.54 5.62
N TRP A 110 7.74 15.87 4.97
CA TRP A 110 8.11 15.27 3.71
C TRP A 110 8.33 13.76 3.82
N GLU A 111 9.00 13.30 4.88
CA GLU A 111 9.13 11.88 5.18
C GLU A 111 7.78 11.21 5.42
N GLN A 112 6.89 11.85 6.20
CA GLN A 112 5.56 11.32 6.48
C GLN A 112 4.69 11.23 5.21
N LEU A 113 4.72 12.26 4.37
CA LEU A 113 4.05 12.27 3.07
C LEU A 113 4.61 11.15 2.18
N SER A 114 5.93 10.95 2.17
CA SER A 114 6.57 9.87 1.39
C SER A 114 6.10 8.49 1.83
N ARG A 115 6.04 8.26 3.15
CA ARG A 115 5.53 7.01 3.74
C ARG A 115 4.06 6.78 3.42
N GLN A 116 3.24 7.82 3.48
CA GLN A 116 1.81 7.74 3.12
C GLN A 116 1.61 7.46 1.63
N THR A 117 2.36 8.13 0.75
CA THR A 117 2.35 7.87 -0.69
C THR A 117 2.75 6.44 -1.00
N PHE A 118 3.80 5.93 -0.36
CA PHE A 118 4.18 4.53 -0.49
C PHE A 118 3.07 3.60 0.00
N GLY A 119 2.44 3.90 1.14
CA GLY A 119 1.31 3.15 1.67
C GLY A 119 0.13 3.10 0.70
N ILE A 120 -0.22 4.24 0.09
CA ILE A 120 -1.29 4.34 -0.93
C ILE A 120 -0.97 3.44 -2.13
N LEU A 121 0.25 3.51 -2.66
CA LEU A 121 0.67 2.70 -3.82
C LEU A 121 0.69 1.20 -3.48
N LEU A 122 1.24 0.85 -2.33
CA LEU A 122 1.31 -0.53 -1.86
C LEU A 122 -0.10 -1.09 -1.63
N GLY A 123 -0.98 -0.32 -1.00
CA GLY A 123 -2.37 -0.70 -0.78
C GLY A 123 -3.14 -0.90 -2.09
N ALA A 124 -2.98 0.04 -3.04
CA ALA A 124 -3.56 -0.08 -4.38
C ALA A 124 -3.09 -1.36 -5.10
N PHE A 125 -1.79 -1.66 -5.04
CA PHE A 125 -1.22 -2.87 -5.62
C PHE A 125 -1.79 -4.13 -4.96
N LEU A 126 -1.69 -4.23 -3.62
CA LEU A 126 -2.09 -5.42 -2.89
C LEU A 126 -3.57 -5.75 -3.11
N PHE A 127 -4.47 -4.76 -3.05
CA PHE A 127 -5.90 -5.01 -3.23
C PHE A 127 -6.27 -5.32 -4.68
N LEU A 128 -5.63 -4.68 -5.65
CA LEU A 128 -5.90 -4.95 -7.06
C LEU A 128 -5.51 -6.38 -7.47
N TYR A 129 -4.40 -6.88 -6.92
CA TYR A 129 -3.87 -8.22 -7.19
C TYR A 129 -4.21 -9.26 -6.11
N TRP A 130 -4.96 -8.87 -5.07
CA TRP A 130 -5.35 -9.76 -3.97
C TRP A 130 -6.04 -11.05 -4.45
N PRO A 131 -7.00 -11.00 -5.41
CA PRO A 131 -7.65 -12.22 -5.89
C PRO A 131 -6.66 -13.22 -6.50
N GLU A 132 -5.67 -12.73 -7.26
CA GLU A 132 -4.62 -13.55 -7.86
C GLU A 132 -3.66 -14.13 -6.80
N ILE A 133 -3.26 -13.32 -5.82
CA ILE A 133 -2.40 -13.76 -4.70
C ILE A 133 -3.11 -14.86 -3.89
N SER A 134 -4.38 -14.65 -3.55
CA SER A 134 -5.21 -15.64 -2.84
C SER A 134 -5.33 -16.95 -3.62
N ARG A 135 -5.54 -16.86 -4.95
CA ARG A 135 -5.60 -18.05 -5.82
C ARG A 135 -4.29 -18.83 -5.85
N LEU A 136 -3.15 -18.13 -5.93
CA LEU A 136 -1.83 -18.76 -5.87
C LEU A 136 -1.61 -19.47 -4.54
N LEU A 137 -1.90 -18.79 -3.42
CA LEU A 137 -1.77 -19.36 -2.07
C LEU A 137 -2.64 -20.60 -1.89
N ASN A 138 -3.90 -20.57 -2.33
CA ASN A 138 -4.79 -21.73 -2.26
C ASN A 138 -4.32 -22.89 -3.14
N THR A 139 -3.76 -22.60 -4.31
CA THR A 139 -3.22 -23.63 -5.21
C THR A 139 -1.99 -24.30 -4.59
N SER A 140 -1.06 -23.52 -4.06
CA SER A 140 0.12 -24.02 -3.36
C SER A 140 -0.26 -24.84 -2.12
N HIS A 141 -1.20 -24.33 -1.31
CA HIS A 141 -1.70 -25.05 -0.15
C HIS A 141 -2.24 -26.43 -0.55
N ARG A 142 -3.09 -26.48 -1.60
CA ARG A 142 -3.68 -27.73 -2.10
C ARG A 142 -2.64 -28.72 -2.64
N ILE A 143 -1.59 -28.25 -3.30
CA ILE A 143 -0.47 -29.09 -3.76
C ILE A 143 0.27 -29.69 -2.56
N THR A 144 0.59 -28.87 -1.55
CA THR A 144 1.23 -29.35 -0.32
C THR A 144 0.36 -30.36 0.43
N THR A 145 -0.97 -30.15 0.49
CA THR A 145 -1.90 -31.09 1.13
C THR A 145 -1.98 -32.40 0.36
N ASN A 146 -2.11 -32.35 -0.97
CA ASN A 146 -2.21 -33.57 -1.79
C ASN A 146 -0.92 -34.41 -1.71
N ASN A 147 0.25 -33.77 -1.80
CA ASN A 147 1.53 -34.46 -1.71
C ASN A 147 1.75 -35.12 -0.34
N SER A 148 1.30 -34.49 0.75
CA SER A 148 1.38 -35.09 2.10
C SER A 148 0.40 -36.25 2.28
N THR A 149 -0.79 -36.16 1.68
CA THR A 149 -1.79 -37.24 1.72
C THR A 149 -1.36 -38.46 0.89
N GLU A 150 -0.77 -38.24 -0.29
CA GLU A 150 -0.19 -39.31 -1.12
C GLU A 150 1.02 -39.97 -0.44
N LEU A 151 1.88 -39.19 0.22
CA LEU A 151 3.01 -39.73 0.97
C LEU A 151 2.55 -40.61 2.15
N MET A 152 1.47 -40.22 2.85
CA MET A 152 0.90 -41.03 3.93
C MET A 152 0.29 -42.34 3.41
N ARG A 153 -0.49 -42.30 2.32
CA ARG A 153 -1.03 -43.52 1.69
C ARG A 153 0.06 -44.45 1.14
N SER A 154 1.13 -43.88 0.59
CA SER A 154 2.27 -44.65 0.11
C SER A 154 3.00 -45.37 1.26
N LYS A 155 3.16 -44.71 2.41
CA LYS A 155 3.74 -45.34 3.62
C LYS A 155 2.84 -46.42 4.20
N GLU A 156 1.54 -46.19 4.22
CA GLU A 156 0.54 -47.17 4.72
C GLU A 156 0.50 -48.43 3.84
N ASN A 157 0.47 -48.27 2.51
CA ASN A 157 0.53 -49.41 1.60
C ASN A 157 1.86 -50.18 1.70
N LYS A 158 2.97 -49.49 1.98
CA LYS A 158 4.27 -50.14 2.17
C LYS A 158 4.33 -50.94 3.49
N SER A 159 3.79 -50.41 4.59
CA SER A 159 3.72 -51.14 5.86
C SER A 159 2.79 -52.35 5.80
N VAL A 160 1.71 -52.28 5.02
CA VAL A 160 0.81 -53.42 4.80
C VAL A 160 1.50 -54.51 3.97
N SER A 161 2.30 -54.14 2.96
CA SER A 161 3.06 -55.11 2.16
C SER A 161 4.16 -55.81 2.97
N GLU A 162 4.91 -55.09 3.81
CA GLU A 162 5.98 -55.67 4.64
C GLU A 162 5.45 -56.63 5.72
N HIS A 163 4.19 -56.47 6.15
CA HIS A 163 3.56 -57.41 7.10
C HIS A 163 3.05 -58.71 6.46
N LEU A 164 2.85 -58.75 5.14
CA LEU A 164 2.35 -59.93 4.43
C LEU A 164 3.46 -60.89 3.98
N ASP A 165 4.71 -60.42 3.85
CA ASP A 165 5.85 -61.23 3.40
C ASP A 165 6.54 -62.02 4.54
N HIS A 166 6.07 -61.89 5.78
CA HIS A 166 6.66 -62.55 6.97
C HIS A 166 5.73 -63.57 7.67
N GLY A 167 4.64 -64.00 7.02
CA GLY A 167 3.77 -65.10 7.48
C GLY A 167 3.90 -66.33 6.60
#